data_AF-A0A9K3P870-F1
#
_entry.id   AF-A0A9K3P870-F1
#
_cell.length_a   1.000
_cell.length_b   1.000
_cell.length_c   1.000
_cell.angle_alpha   90.00
_cell.angle_beta   90.00
_cell.angle_gamma   90.00
#
_symmetry.space_group_name_H-M   'P 1'
#
loop_
_entity.id
_entity.type
_entity.pdbx_description
1 polymer ?
#
loop_
_entity_poly.entity_id
_entity_poly.type
_entity_poly.pdbx_seq_one_letter_code
_entity_poly.pdbx_strand_id
1 'polypeptide(L)'
;MEATTTLADALLDDLDDLMDSDNEQEEVDNNHNHNQKQQQQQQQQQQHQQQEQQQSSHIHDPSLATATTTIAQEDRGGSYSINDTTKILRRPFLENPSLQEHLIKVRNHRKVDEHISHHNNNPTTTTKHHKDHEEENHQLVVQSNRYIASLVEELGRAHAELAKAYKPKFPELEELIPNYVQYKNAVRIIGNEMDLTKVNDELNDILGSNQIITISVAGSTTSGRPLDPNEMDAVHAAAEYMDQILDVQKVGSIRRRVHGISLS
;
A
#
# COMPACT_ATOMS: atom_id res chain seq x y z
N MET A 1 -14.95 -49.83 -60.37
CA MET A 1 -14.14 -48.87 -59.59
C MET A 1 -15.10 -48.23 -58.62
N GLU A 2 -15.17 -48.80 -57.42
CA GLU A 2 -16.00 -48.28 -56.33
C GLU A 2 -15.21 -47.16 -55.65
N ALA A 3 -15.79 -45.97 -55.60
CA ALA A 3 -15.22 -44.84 -54.88
C ALA A 3 -15.61 -44.98 -53.40
N THR A 4 -14.60 -45.06 -52.54
CA THR A 4 -14.73 -45.02 -51.09
C THR A 4 -15.10 -43.61 -50.64
N THR A 5 -16.40 -43.32 -50.53
CA THR A 5 -16.89 -42.12 -49.87
C THR A 5 -16.49 -42.21 -48.40
N THR A 6 -15.60 -41.32 -47.99
CA THR A 6 -14.93 -41.35 -46.68
C THR A 6 -15.81 -40.65 -45.65
N LEU A 7 -15.81 -41.15 -44.42
CA LEU A 7 -16.64 -40.69 -43.28
C LEU A 7 -16.59 -39.16 -43.00
N ALA A 8 -15.60 -38.46 -43.55
CA ALA A 8 -15.48 -37.00 -43.49
C ALA A 8 -16.52 -36.27 -44.36
N ASP A 9 -17.03 -36.88 -45.43
CA ASP A 9 -17.96 -36.26 -46.38
C ASP A 9 -19.42 -36.30 -45.86
N ALA A 10 -19.77 -37.34 -45.09
CA ALA A 10 -21.09 -37.46 -44.45
C ALA A 10 -21.28 -36.56 -43.22
N LEU A 11 -20.20 -35.96 -42.71
CA LEU A 11 -20.26 -34.98 -41.61
C LEU A 11 -20.29 -33.53 -42.12
N LEU A 12 -19.96 -33.30 -43.39
CA LEU A 12 -20.05 -31.98 -44.02
C LEU A 12 -21.49 -31.64 -44.44
N ASP A 13 -22.26 -32.66 -44.84
CA ASP A 13 -23.66 -32.54 -45.27
C ASP A 13 -24.62 -32.16 -44.11
N ASP A 14 -24.25 -32.48 -42.86
CA ASP A 14 -25.03 -32.17 -41.65
C ASP A 14 -24.72 -30.75 -41.09
N LEU A 15 -23.72 -30.06 -41.65
CA LEU A 15 -23.33 -28.69 -41.25
C LEU A 15 -23.90 -27.61 -42.18
N ASP A 16 -24.39 -27.96 -43.37
CA ASP A 16 -25.04 -27.02 -44.30
C ASP A 16 -26.52 -26.74 -43.95
N ASP A 17 -27.17 -27.60 -43.16
CA ASP A 17 -28.57 -27.43 -42.73
C ASP A 17 -28.75 -26.48 -41.51
N LEU A 18 -27.68 -25.85 -41.02
CA LEU A 18 -27.72 -24.88 -39.90
C LEU A 18 -27.41 -23.43 -40.31
N MET A 19 -27.30 -23.14 -41.61
CA MET A 19 -27.12 -21.78 -42.14
C MET A 19 -28.33 -21.28 -42.94
N ASP A 20 -29.53 -21.78 -42.63
CA ASP A 20 -30.78 -21.22 -43.17
C ASP A 20 -31.76 -20.85 -42.04
N SER A 21 -31.40 -19.79 -41.31
CA SER A 21 -32.34 -18.94 -40.58
C SER A 21 -31.69 -17.61 -40.26
N ASP A 22 -31.44 -16.80 -41.29
CA ASP A 22 -31.46 -15.35 -41.12
C ASP A 22 -32.67 -14.79 -41.86
N ASN A 23 -33.72 -14.63 -41.06
CA ASN A 23 -34.91 -13.85 -41.34
C ASN A 23 -34.49 -12.41 -41.67
N GLU A 24 -34.92 -11.92 -42.81
CA GLU A 24 -34.82 -10.53 -43.22
C GLU A 24 -35.45 -9.60 -42.18
N GLN A 25 -34.67 -8.73 -41.53
CA GLN A 25 -35.05 -7.34 -41.18
C GLN A 25 -33.91 -6.60 -40.45
N GLU A 26 -33.74 -5.32 -40.80
CA GLU A 26 -32.96 -4.26 -40.12
C GLU A 26 -31.50 -4.03 -40.55
N GLU A 27 -31.29 -3.77 -41.84
CA GLU A 27 -30.26 -2.84 -42.31
C GLU A 27 -30.83 -1.41 -42.31
N VAL A 28 -30.17 -0.51 -41.58
CA VAL A 28 -29.90 0.94 -41.82
C VAL A 28 -29.95 1.67 -40.46
N ASP A 29 -28.83 1.71 -39.72
CA ASP A 29 -28.50 2.86 -38.83
C ASP A 29 -27.14 2.76 -38.09
N ASN A 30 -26.49 1.60 -38.02
CA ASN A 30 -25.31 1.45 -37.15
C ASN A 30 -23.94 1.87 -37.72
N ASN A 31 -23.86 2.29 -39.00
CA ASN A 31 -22.56 2.62 -39.62
C ASN A 31 -22.14 4.11 -39.52
N HIS A 32 -22.99 4.99 -38.97
CA HIS A 32 -22.69 6.42 -38.85
C HIS A 32 -21.97 6.82 -37.54
N ASN A 33 -21.99 5.98 -36.50
CA ASN A 33 -21.49 6.35 -35.18
C ASN A 33 -20.00 6.04 -34.96
N HIS A 34 -19.42 5.11 -35.72
CA HIS A 34 -18.02 4.72 -35.53
C HIS A 34 -17.02 5.74 -36.11
N ASN A 35 -17.37 6.38 -37.24
CA ASN A 35 -16.53 7.39 -37.88
C ASN A 35 -16.57 8.77 -37.16
N GLN A 36 -17.68 9.13 -36.50
CA GLN A 36 -17.74 10.39 -35.73
C GLN A 36 -16.89 10.35 -34.44
N LYS A 37 -16.83 9.19 -33.76
CA LYS A 37 -16.03 9.05 -32.53
C LYS A 37 -14.52 9.11 -32.79
N GLN A 38 -14.05 8.58 -33.93
CA GLN A 38 -12.64 8.68 -34.31
C GLN A 38 -12.25 10.11 -34.74
N GLN A 39 -13.14 10.86 -35.40
CA GLN A 39 -12.86 12.27 -35.75
C GLN A 39 -12.81 13.20 -34.53
N GLN A 40 -13.64 12.98 -33.50
CA GLN A 40 -13.59 13.79 -32.28
C GLN A 40 -12.32 13.57 -31.44
N GLN A 41 -11.77 12.34 -31.40
CA GLN A 41 -10.53 12.09 -30.67
C GLN A 41 -9.31 12.72 -31.34
N GLN A 42 -9.25 12.77 -32.67
CA GLN A 42 -8.15 13.44 -33.38
C GLN A 42 -8.20 14.97 -33.24
N GLN A 43 -9.39 15.58 -33.17
CA GLN A 43 -9.50 17.03 -32.96
C GLN A 43 -9.10 17.46 -31.53
N GLN A 44 -9.35 16.63 -30.51
CA GLN A 44 -8.95 16.95 -29.13
C GLN A 44 -7.43 16.88 -28.91
N GLN A 45 -6.73 15.96 -29.59
CA GLN A 45 -5.27 15.89 -29.53
C GLN A 45 -4.57 17.07 -30.23
N GLN A 46 -5.15 17.58 -31.33
CA GLN A 46 -4.59 18.76 -32.01
C GLN A 46 -4.79 20.07 -31.23
N GLN A 47 -5.84 20.19 -30.42
CA GLN A 47 -6.04 21.37 -29.56
C GLN A 47 -5.08 21.40 -28.36
N HIS A 48 -4.70 20.25 -27.80
CA HIS A 48 -3.75 20.19 -26.69
C HIS A 48 -2.33 20.62 -27.11
N GLN A 49 -1.89 20.25 -28.31
CA GLN A 49 -0.56 20.63 -28.82
C GLN A 49 -0.45 22.12 -29.19
N GLN A 50 -1.55 22.81 -29.49
CA GLN A 50 -1.53 24.25 -29.78
C GLN A 50 -1.52 25.13 -28.52
N GLN A 51 -1.94 24.62 -27.36
CA GLN A 51 -1.88 25.36 -26.09
C GLN A 51 -0.47 25.35 -25.45
N GLU A 52 0.33 24.30 -25.66
CA GLU A 52 1.68 24.22 -25.10
C GLU A 52 2.70 25.15 -25.82
N GLN A 53 2.41 25.59 -27.04
CA GLN A 53 3.33 26.46 -27.81
C GLN A 53 3.12 27.97 -27.57
N GLN A 54 2.11 28.40 -26.80
CA GLN A 54 1.84 29.83 -26.56
C GLN A 54 2.37 30.38 -25.22
N GLN A 55 3.03 29.58 -24.37
CA GLN A 55 3.57 30.05 -23.08
C GLN A 55 5.09 30.31 -23.05
N SER A 56 5.80 30.23 -24.18
CA SER A 56 7.26 30.44 -24.21
C SER A 56 7.73 31.66 -25.03
N SER A 57 7.15 32.84 -24.79
CA SER A 57 7.85 34.09 -25.17
C SER A 57 7.45 35.29 -24.30
N HIS A 58 8.44 36.16 -24.00
CA HIS A 58 8.36 37.54 -23.47
C HIS A 58 8.24 37.73 -21.92
N ILE A 59 9.04 38.49 -21.13
CA ILE A 59 10.17 39.45 -21.30
C ILE A 59 11.02 39.52 -19.98
N HIS A 60 12.27 40.00 -20.10
CA HIS A 60 13.28 40.35 -19.09
C HIS A 60 13.18 41.80 -18.51
N ASP A 61 13.43 41.96 -17.19
CA ASP A 61 14.15 43.06 -16.48
C ASP A 61 13.47 44.42 -16.07
N PRO A 62 14.10 45.33 -15.26
CA PRO A 62 14.43 45.36 -13.81
C PRO A 62 13.71 46.49 -13.02
N SER A 63 13.74 46.47 -11.66
CA SER A 63 14.02 47.64 -10.76
C SER A 63 13.30 47.61 -9.40
N LEU A 64 14.05 48.07 -8.39
CA LEU A 64 13.73 48.47 -7.00
C LEU A 64 13.66 47.42 -5.88
N ALA A 65 14.82 47.24 -5.27
CA ALA A 65 15.01 46.87 -3.86
C ALA A 65 14.25 47.80 -2.90
N THR A 66 13.80 47.27 -1.76
CA THR A 66 14.25 47.62 -0.39
C THR A 66 13.30 46.97 0.64
N ALA A 67 13.79 46.01 1.42
CA ALA A 67 13.56 45.88 2.87
C ALA A 67 14.12 44.53 3.39
N THR A 68 15.36 44.62 3.85
CA THR A 68 16.10 43.70 4.73
C THR A 68 15.32 43.35 6.02
N THR A 69 15.76 42.26 6.69
CA THR A 69 15.64 41.94 8.15
C THR A 69 14.54 40.89 8.43
N THR A 70 14.75 39.66 8.89
CA THR A 70 15.87 38.94 9.53
C THR A 70 15.59 37.44 9.41
N ILE A 71 16.54 36.67 8.87
CA ILE A 71 16.62 35.22 9.08
C ILE A 71 17.72 35.02 10.12
N ALA A 72 17.33 34.58 11.31
CA ALA A 72 18.27 34.15 12.32
C ALA A 72 18.67 32.71 12.03
N GLN A 73 19.96 32.60 11.74
CA GLN A 73 20.82 31.45 11.60
C GLN A 73 20.87 30.65 12.92
N GLU A 74 20.62 29.34 12.89
CA GLU A 74 21.36 28.41 13.73
C GLU A 74 21.88 27.25 12.87
N ASP A 75 23.18 27.38 12.61
CA ASP A 75 24.13 26.41 12.12
C ASP A 75 24.16 25.16 13.03
N ARG A 76 24.20 23.97 12.42
CA ARG A 76 25.21 22.96 12.74
C ARG A 76 25.24 21.87 11.70
N GLY A 77 26.30 21.92 10.89
CA GLY A 77 26.76 20.80 10.07
C GLY A 77 27.03 19.55 10.91
N GLY A 78 26.63 18.40 10.37
CA GLY A 78 26.96 17.08 10.86
C GLY A 78 27.53 16.24 9.73
N SER A 79 28.85 16.13 9.69
CA SER A 79 29.60 15.17 8.89
C SER A 79 29.07 13.75 9.16
N TYR A 80 28.55 13.06 8.14
CA TYR A 80 28.30 11.63 8.24
C TYR A 80 29.64 10.89 8.12
N SER A 81 30.34 10.80 9.25
CA SER A 81 31.45 9.88 9.42
C SER A 81 30.93 8.46 9.25
N ILE A 82 31.49 7.77 8.27
CA ILE A 82 31.52 6.32 8.19
C ILE A 82 32.28 5.83 9.44
N ASN A 83 31.83 4.70 10.01
CA ASN A 83 32.33 4.00 11.22
C ASN A 83 31.51 4.22 12.50
N ASP A 84 30.38 3.51 12.64
CA ASP A 84 30.02 2.88 13.93
C ASP A 84 28.93 1.81 13.72
N THR A 85 29.28 0.55 13.98
CA THR A 85 28.50 -0.67 13.67
C THR A 85 27.48 -1.05 14.76
N THR A 86 27.02 -0.10 15.59
CA THR A 86 26.08 -0.39 16.70
C THR A 86 24.93 0.62 16.78
N LYS A 87 24.34 0.99 15.64
CA LYS A 87 23.03 1.67 15.65
C LYS A 87 21.96 0.68 16.05
N ILE A 88 21.77 0.57 17.37
CA ILE A 88 20.49 0.24 18.00
C ILE A 88 19.43 0.92 17.13
N LEU A 89 18.51 0.14 16.55
CA LEU A 89 17.29 0.67 15.93
C LEU A 89 16.67 1.60 16.97
N ARG A 90 16.89 2.91 16.82
CA ARG A 90 16.14 3.88 17.61
C ARG A 90 14.69 3.59 17.23
N ARG A 91 13.81 3.55 18.23
CA ARG A 91 12.37 3.39 18.04
C ARG A 91 11.71 4.77 18.11
N PRO A 92 12.14 5.77 17.31
CA PRO A 92 11.89 7.19 17.59
C PRO A 92 10.41 7.51 17.63
N PHE A 93 9.60 6.79 16.85
CA PHE A 93 8.19 7.06 16.75
C PHE A 93 7.37 6.38 17.86
N LEU A 94 7.66 5.12 18.18
CA LEU A 94 6.96 4.41 19.25
C LEU A 94 7.27 4.97 20.64
N GLU A 95 8.48 5.50 20.85
CA GLU A 95 8.88 6.11 22.12
C GLU A 95 8.42 7.57 22.26
N ASN A 96 7.67 8.10 21.28
CA ASN A 96 7.17 9.46 21.35
C ASN A 96 6.19 9.63 22.53
N PRO A 97 6.45 10.55 23.49
CA PRO A 97 5.60 10.72 24.67
C PRO A 97 4.16 11.08 24.33
N SER A 98 3.95 11.88 23.28
CA SER A 98 2.62 12.32 22.84
C SER A 98 1.81 11.16 22.25
N LEU A 99 2.46 10.23 21.54
CA LEU A 99 1.82 9.00 21.07
C LEU A 99 1.41 8.12 22.26
N GLN A 100 2.30 7.93 23.23
CA GLN A 100 1.99 7.11 24.42
C GLN A 100 0.84 7.70 25.23
N GLU A 101 0.84 9.02 25.46
CA GLU A 101 -0.26 9.71 26.13
C GLU A 101 -1.58 9.53 25.36
N HIS A 102 -1.55 9.66 24.03
CA HIS A 102 -2.72 9.43 23.17
C HIS A 102 -3.24 8.00 23.28
N LEU A 103 -2.36 6.99 23.25
CA LEU A 103 -2.75 5.58 23.39
C LEU A 103 -3.41 5.30 24.75
N ILE A 104 -2.92 5.92 25.83
CA ILE A 104 -3.53 5.85 27.16
C ILE A 104 -4.93 6.48 27.14
N LYS A 105 -5.07 7.67 26.55
CA LYS A 105 -6.38 8.35 26.41
C LYS A 105 -7.36 7.49 25.61
N VAL A 106 -6.94 6.92 24.48
CA VAL A 106 -7.76 6.04 23.66
C VAL A 106 -8.23 4.81 24.44
N ARG A 107 -7.34 4.19 25.22
CA ARG A 107 -7.66 3.02 26.06
C ARG A 107 -8.64 3.37 27.18
N ASN A 108 -8.46 4.50 27.85
CA ASN A 108 -9.33 4.93 28.94
C ASN A 108 -10.73 5.26 28.44
N HIS A 109 -10.84 5.99 27.33
CA HIS A 109 -12.14 6.31 26.74
C HIS A 109 -12.91 5.06 26.31
N ARG A 110 -12.21 4.05 25.75
CA ARG A 110 -12.85 2.77 25.38
C ARG A 110 -13.52 2.10 26.58
N LYS A 111 -12.87 2.11 27.75
CA LYS A 111 -13.44 1.56 28.99
C LYS A 111 -14.67 2.35 29.43
N VAL A 112 -14.64 3.67 29.32
CA VAL A 112 -15.78 4.54 29.67
C VAL A 112 -16.97 4.26 28.76
N ASP A 113 -16.75 4.16 27.45
CA ASP A 113 -17.78 3.84 26.46
C ASP A 113 -18.41 2.45 26.74
N GLU A 114 -17.59 1.45 27.08
CA GLU A 114 -18.05 0.11 27.50
C GLU A 114 -18.91 0.18 28.78
N HIS A 115 -18.50 0.94 29.81
CA HIS A 115 -19.27 1.07 31.05
C HIS A 115 -20.62 1.78 30.87
N ILE A 116 -20.69 2.80 30.01
CA ILE A 116 -21.93 3.54 29.72
C ILE A 116 -22.94 2.63 28.99
N SER A 117 -22.47 1.80 28.06
CA SER A 117 -23.35 0.89 27.30
C SER A 117 -24.06 -0.14 28.21
N HIS A 118 -23.43 -0.55 29.31
CA HIS A 118 -23.97 -1.57 30.22
C HIS A 118 -24.89 -1.02 31.33
N HIS A 119 -24.91 0.30 31.59
CA HIS A 119 -25.64 0.89 32.73
C HIS A 119 -26.79 1.84 32.37
N ASN A 120 -27.09 2.05 31.08
CA ASN A 120 -28.13 2.99 30.67
C ASN A 120 -29.56 2.42 30.74
N ASN A 121 -30.10 2.27 31.96
CA ASN A 121 -31.53 2.04 32.23
C ASN A 121 -32.22 3.26 32.88
N ASN A 122 -31.60 4.45 32.91
CA ASN A 122 -32.21 5.64 33.52
C ASN A 122 -31.90 6.94 32.72
N PRO A 123 -32.90 7.62 32.12
CA PRO A 123 -32.67 8.64 31.11
C PRO A 123 -32.63 10.10 31.63
N THR A 124 -32.35 10.36 32.91
CA THR A 124 -32.71 11.68 33.50
C THR A 124 -31.58 12.60 33.92
N THR A 125 -30.32 12.36 33.55
CA THR A 125 -29.27 13.37 33.79
C THR A 125 -28.40 13.59 32.57
N THR A 126 -28.29 14.87 32.19
CA THR A 126 -27.06 15.53 31.67
C THR A 126 -26.93 15.83 30.15
N THR A 127 -27.79 16.70 29.62
CA THR A 127 -27.68 17.27 28.25
C THR A 127 -26.39 18.10 28.01
N LYS A 128 -25.77 18.69 29.05
CA LYS A 128 -24.50 19.44 28.91
C LYS A 128 -23.26 18.53 28.86
N HIS A 129 -23.18 17.53 29.74
CA HIS A 129 -22.07 16.56 29.71
C HIS A 129 -22.03 15.75 28.41
N HIS A 130 -23.16 15.52 27.75
CA HIS A 130 -23.20 14.78 26.49
C HIS A 130 -22.46 15.52 25.36
N LYS A 131 -22.62 16.84 25.27
CA LYS A 131 -21.99 17.65 24.21
C LYS A 131 -20.47 17.75 24.39
N ASP A 132 -20.02 17.93 25.63
CA ASP A 132 -18.58 17.99 25.95
C ASP A 132 -17.89 16.63 25.69
N HIS A 133 -18.57 15.52 26.02
CA HIS A 133 -18.08 14.16 25.70
C HIS A 133 -18.02 13.88 24.19
N GLU A 134 -18.98 14.38 23.42
CA GLU A 134 -19.01 14.22 21.97
C GLU A 134 -17.87 14.98 21.30
N GLU A 135 -17.58 16.21 21.75
CA GLU A 135 -16.43 16.99 21.27
C GLU A 135 -15.08 16.34 21.63
N GLU A 136 -14.91 15.84 22.85
CA GLU A 136 -13.70 15.10 23.25
C GLU A 136 -13.51 13.82 22.41
N ASN A 137 -14.59 13.08 22.14
CA ASN A 137 -14.54 11.90 21.29
C ASN A 137 -14.13 12.26 19.85
N HIS A 138 -14.72 13.31 19.28
CA HIS A 138 -14.35 13.81 17.96
C HIS A 138 -12.86 14.19 17.88
N GLN A 139 -12.35 14.92 18.89
CA GLN A 139 -10.93 15.28 18.95
C GLN A 139 -10.03 14.04 19.04
N LEU A 140 -10.39 13.05 19.86
CA LEU A 140 -9.64 11.79 19.98
C LEU A 140 -9.63 10.99 18.67
N VAL A 141 -10.73 10.97 17.92
CA VAL A 141 -10.79 10.31 16.61
C VAL A 141 -9.88 11.02 15.61
N VAL A 142 -9.93 12.35 15.54
CA VAL A 142 -9.08 13.13 14.64
C VAL A 142 -7.59 12.93 14.97
N GLN A 143 -7.22 12.98 16.26
CA GLN A 143 -5.87 12.71 16.71
C GLN A 143 -5.43 11.27 16.39
N SER A 144 -6.31 10.28 16.57
CA SER A 144 -6.03 8.89 16.22
C SER A 144 -5.74 8.72 14.72
N ASN A 145 -6.47 9.41 13.85
CA ASN A 145 -6.22 9.37 12.42
C ASN A 145 -4.85 9.95 12.05
N ARG A 146 -4.42 11.04 12.72
CA ARG A 146 -3.08 11.60 12.53
C ARG A 146 -2.00 10.59 12.92
N TYR A 147 -2.12 9.98 14.10
CA TYR A 147 -1.15 8.98 14.55
C TYR A 147 -1.14 7.73 13.67
N ILE A 148 -2.29 7.29 13.15
CA ILE A 148 -2.35 6.17 12.20
C ILE A 148 -1.61 6.50 10.91
N ALA A 149 -1.78 7.71 10.35
CA ALA A 149 -1.05 8.13 9.17
C ALA A 149 0.47 8.12 9.41
N SER A 150 0.92 8.65 10.55
CA SER A 150 2.33 8.61 10.95
C SER A 150 2.86 7.19 11.19
N LEU A 151 2.03 6.27 11.72
CA LEU A 151 2.41 4.86 11.86
C LEU A 151 2.61 4.17 10.51
N VAL A 152 1.81 4.51 9.49
CA VAL A 152 1.98 3.97 8.13
C VAL A 152 3.28 4.47 7.50
N GLU A 153 3.62 5.74 7.68
CA GLU A 153 4.91 6.28 7.24
C GLU A 153 6.09 5.59 7.95
N GLU A 154 5.97 5.40 9.27
CA GLU A 154 6.99 4.69 10.05
C GLU A 154 7.12 3.23 9.63
N LEU A 155 6.00 2.55 9.31
CA LEU A 155 6.02 1.18 8.80
C LEU A 155 6.79 1.10 7.47
N GLY A 156 6.61 2.07 6.59
CA GLY A 156 7.38 2.17 5.35
C GLY A 156 8.88 2.36 5.59
N ARG A 157 9.25 3.23 6.55
CA ARG A 157 10.66 3.38 6.96
C ARG A 157 11.25 2.08 7.51
N ALA A 158 10.53 1.40 8.41
CA ALA A 158 10.96 0.14 9.00
C ALA A 158 11.10 -0.98 7.95
N HIS A 159 10.19 -1.02 6.98
CA HIS A 159 10.29 -1.93 5.83
C HIS A 159 11.56 -1.67 5.00
N ALA A 160 11.87 -0.42 4.69
CA ALA A 160 13.09 -0.07 3.95
C ALA A 160 14.37 -0.46 4.71
N GLU A 161 14.37 -0.34 6.04
CA GLU A 161 15.49 -0.82 6.88
C GLU A 161 15.61 -2.35 6.84
N LEU A 162 14.49 -3.08 6.97
CA LEU A 162 14.47 -4.54 6.87
C LEU A 162 14.96 -5.01 5.50
N ALA A 163 14.46 -4.40 4.42
CA ALA A 163 14.84 -4.73 3.06
C ALA A 163 16.34 -4.48 2.84
N LYS A 164 16.86 -3.34 3.31
CA LYS A 164 18.29 -3.04 3.25
C LYS A 164 19.15 -4.05 4.01
N ALA A 165 18.71 -4.49 5.19
CA ALA A 165 19.44 -5.47 5.99
C ALA A 165 19.42 -6.87 5.34
N TYR A 166 18.33 -7.24 4.68
CA TYR A 166 18.17 -8.57 4.08
C TYR A 166 18.67 -8.65 2.62
N LYS A 167 18.91 -7.50 1.98
CA LYS A 167 19.42 -7.39 0.60
C LYS A 167 20.66 -8.23 0.28
N PRO A 168 21.66 -8.41 1.16
CA PRO A 168 22.82 -9.26 0.87
C PRO A 168 22.45 -10.75 0.66
N LYS A 169 21.31 -11.21 1.19
CA LYS A 169 20.83 -12.59 1.11
C LYS A 169 19.88 -12.83 -0.04
N PHE A 170 18.94 -11.93 -0.26
CA PHE A 170 17.90 -12.11 -1.27
C PHE A 170 17.43 -10.75 -1.80
N PRO A 171 18.22 -10.09 -2.67
CA PRO A 171 17.93 -8.73 -3.13
C PRO A 171 16.64 -8.64 -3.96
N GLU A 172 16.25 -9.71 -4.65
CA GLU A 172 15.06 -9.73 -5.51
C GLU A 172 13.75 -9.77 -4.70
N LEU A 173 13.79 -10.21 -3.43
CA LEU A 173 12.59 -10.43 -2.61
C LEU A 173 11.75 -9.16 -2.40
N GLU A 174 12.41 -7.99 -2.37
CA GLU A 174 11.74 -6.68 -2.17
C GLU A 174 10.79 -6.35 -3.33
N GLU A 175 11.20 -6.65 -4.56
CA GLU A 175 10.39 -6.41 -5.75
C GLU A 175 9.27 -7.45 -5.89
N LEU A 176 9.53 -8.69 -5.46
CA LEU A 176 8.57 -9.79 -5.55
C LEU A 176 7.39 -9.67 -4.57
N ILE A 177 7.59 -9.02 -3.42
CA ILE A 177 6.56 -8.88 -2.38
C ILE A 177 6.37 -7.40 -2.03
N PRO A 178 5.46 -6.67 -2.71
CA PRO A 178 5.23 -5.25 -2.45
C PRO A 178 4.52 -4.98 -1.12
N ASN A 179 3.86 -5.98 -0.54
CA ASN A 179 3.16 -5.83 0.74
C ASN A 179 4.14 -5.97 1.92
N TYR A 180 4.24 -4.92 2.75
CA TYR A 180 5.20 -4.88 3.86
C TYR A 180 5.03 -5.99 4.90
N VAL A 181 3.78 -6.36 5.22
CA VAL A 181 3.49 -7.39 6.22
C VAL A 181 3.87 -8.77 5.68
N GLN A 182 3.50 -9.05 4.43
CA GLN A 182 3.87 -10.30 3.77
C GLN A 182 5.38 -10.41 3.58
N TYR A 183 6.05 -9.32 3.16
CA TYR A 183 7.50 -9.29 3.01
C TYR A 183 8.20 -9.62 4.33
N LYS A 184 7.82 -8.95 5.42
CA LYS A 184 8.37 -9.21 6.75
C LYS A 184 8.14 -10.66 7.21
N ASN A 185 6.96 -11.22 6.96
CA ASN A 185 6.69 -12.63 7.29
C ASN A 185 7.52 -13.59 6.42
N ALA A 186 7.65 -13.32 5.12
CA ALA A 186 8.47 -14.12 4.22
C ALA A 186 9.95 -14.08 4.60
N VAL A 187 10.49 -12.92 4.96
CA VAL A 187 11.87 -12.79 5.47
C VAL A 187 12.07 -13.63 6.74
N ARG A 188 11.09 -13.65 7.66
CA ARG A 188 11.15 -14.49 8.87
C ARG A 188 11.14 -15.99 8.56
N ILE A 189 10.28 -16.42 7.63
CA ILE A 189 10.15 -17.83 7.25
C ILE A 189 11.39 -18.31 6.50
N ILE A 190 11.86 -17.54 5.51
CA ILE A 190 13.05 -17.87 4.73
C ILE A 190 14.31 -17.82 5.60
N GLY A 191 14.43 -16.77 6.41
CA GLY A 191 15.56 -16.56 7.29
C GLY A 191 16.89 -16.65 6.58
N ASN A 192 17.79 -17.52 7.06
CA ASN A 192 19.09 -17.73 6.40
C ASN A 192 19.13 -19.00 5.53
N GLU A 193 17.99 -19.65 5.29
CA GLU A 193 17.94 -20.86 4.47
C GLU A 193 18.23 -20.50 3.00
N MET A 194 19.09 -21.29 2.35
CA MET A 194 19.43 -21.11 0.94
C MET A 194 18.54 -21.97 0.04
N ASP A 195 18.02 -23.07 0.57
CA ASP A 195 17.10 -23.96 -0.13
C ASP A 195 15.64 -23.66 0.23
N LEU A 196 14.99 -22.86 -0.62
CA LEU A 196 13.60 -22.43 -0.42
C LEU A 196 12.60 -23.59 -0.44
N THR A 197 12.95 -24.77 -0.97
CA THR A 197 12.04 -25.92 -1.00
C THR A 197 11.71 -26.43 0.41
N LYS A 198 12.58 -26.18 1.39
CA LYS A 198 12.38 -26.60 2.79
C LYS A 198 11.37 -25.75 3.55
N VAL A 199 11.24 -24.48 3.18
CA VAL A 199 10.34 -23.50 3.83
C VAL A 199 9.07 -23.26 3.01
N ASN A 200 8.90 -24.01 1.92
CA ASN A 200 7.82 -23.82 0.97
C ASN A 200 6.44 -23.99 1.61
N ASP A 201 6.29 -24.98 2.48
CA ASP A 201 5.02 -25.24 3.17
C ASP A 201 4.61 -24.07 4.08
N GLU A 202 5.57 -23.50 4.82
CA GLU A 202 5.33 -22.32 5.66
C GLU A 202 5.04 -21.05 4.82
N LEU A 203 5.67 -20.92 3.65
CA LEU A 203 5.38 -19.81 2.73
C LEU A 203 3.96 -19.90 2.13
N ASN A 204 3.40 -21.10 1.97
CA ASN A 204 2.02 -21.29 1.48
C ASN A 204 0.96 -20.72 2.44
N ASP A 205 1.27 -20.56 3.72
CA ASP A 205 0.34 -19.95 4.69
C ASP A 205 0.17 -18.44 4.48
N ILE A 206 1.12 -17.78 3.83
CA ILE A 206 1.17 -16.31 3.72
C ILE A 206 1.18 -15.77 2.28
N LEU A 207 1.54 -16.61 1.29
CA LEU A 207 1.70 -16.23 -0.11
C LEU A 207 0.92 -17.18 -1.03
N GLY A 208 0.45 -16.67 -2.16
CA GLY A 208 -0.21 -17.50 -3.17
C GLY A 208 0.78 -18.38 -3.94
N SER A 209 0.33 -19.51 -4.48
CA SER A 209 1.19 -20.48 -5.19
C SER A 209 2.00 -19.84 -6.33
N ASN A 210 1.42 -18.88 -7.08
CA ASN A 210 2.13 -18.16 -8.15
C ASN A 210 3.31 -17.32 -7.62
N GLN A 211 3.16 -16.70 -6.45
CA GLN A 211 4.23 -15.91 -5.83
C GLN A 211 5.35 -16.83 -5.34
N ILE A 212 4.96 -17.97 -4.75
CA ILE A 212 5.89 -18.98 -4.25
C ILE A 212 6.76 -19.55 -5.36
N ILE A 213 6.18 -19.89 -6.50
CA ILE A 213 6.94 -20.36 -7.67
C ILE A 213 7.93 -19.29 -8.11
N THR A 214 7.48 -18.03 -8.25
CA THR A 214 8.34 -16.91 -8.65
C THR A 214 9.49 -16.69 -7.67
N ILE A 215 9.23 -16.72 -6.36
CA ILE A 215 10.24 -16.57 -5.31
C ILE A 215 11.20 -17.76 -5.31
N SER A 216 10.71 -18.98 -5.50
CA SER A 216 11.54 -20.20 -5.54
C SER A 216 12.49 -20.19 -6.75
N VAL A 217 12.00 -19.77 -7.91
CA VAL A 217 12.80 -19.60 -9.12
C VAL A 217 13.85 -18.50 -8.91
N ALA A 218 13.43 -17.33 -8.44
CA ALA A 218 14.34 -16.21 -8.17
C ALA A 218 15.41 -16.56 -7.13
N GLY A 219 15.03 -17.26 -6.06
CA GLY A 219 15.96 -17.71 -5.02
C GLY A 219 16.92 -18.79 -5.49
N SER A 220 16.54 -19.63 -6.46
CA SER A 220 17.44 -20.62 -7.06
C SER A 220 18.52 -19.97 -7.94
N THR A 221 18.24 -18.78 -8.48
CA THR A 221 19.16 -18.00 -9.32
C THR A 221 19.69 -16.74 -8.63
N THR A 222 19.42 -16.56 -7.34
CA THR A 222 19.82 -15.34 -6.62
C THR A 222 21.34 -15.29 -6.47
N SER A 223 21.88 -14.08 -6.56
CA SER A 223 23.31 -13.81 -6.33
C SER A 223 23.67 -13.62 -4.85
N GLY A 224 22.68 -13.73 -3.96
CA GLY A 224 22.84 -13.49 -2.54
C GLY A 224 23.69 -14.53 -1.80
N ARG A 225 24.14 -14.15 -0.60
CA ARG A 225 24.93 -15.00 0.31
C ARG A 225 24.21 -15.21 1.63
N PRO A 226 24.52 -16.28 2.39
CA PRO A 226 24.07 -16.36 3.77
C PRO A 226 24.55 -15.14 4.58
N LEU A 227 23.68 -14.67 5.47
CA LEU A 227 23.96 -13.60 6.41
C LEU A 227 24.77 -14.12 7.60
N ASP A 228 25.65 -13.26 8.12
CA ASP A 228 26.32 -13.53 9.39
C ASP A 228 25.34 -13.37 10.56
N PRO A 229 25.63 -13.97 11.74
CA PRO A 229 24.75 -13.86 12.91
C PRO A 229 24.38 -12.42 13.28
N ASN A 230 25.35 -11.50 13.21
CA ASN A 230 25.11 -10.08 13.50
C ASN A 230 24.22 -9.39 12.44
N GLU A 231 24.35 -9.77 11.17
CA GLU A 231 23.47 -9.27 10.10
C GLU A 231 22.05 -9.81 10.27
N MET A 232 21.94 -11.09 10.65
CA MET A 232 20.66 -11.73 10.94
C MET A 232 19.96 -11.11 12.15
N ASP A 233 20.72 -10.76 13.20
CA ASP A 233 20.18 -10.05 14.37
C ASP A 233 19.63 -8.68 13.99
N ALA A 234 20.27 -7.97 13.06
CA ALA A 234 19.75 -6.70 12.53
C ALA A 234 18.44 -6.89 11.75
N VAL A 235 18.33 -7.95 10.96
CA VAL A 235 17.09 -8.33 10.24
C VAL A 235 15.98 -8.63 11.25
N HIS A 236 16.26 -9.43 12.28
CA HIS A 236 15.30 -9.73 13.34
C HIS A 236 14.85 -8.49 14.10
N ALA A 237 15.79 -7.60 14.45
CA ALA A 237 15.47 -6.35 15.15
C ALA A 237 14.55 -5.44 14.32
N ALA A 238 14.78 -5.34 13.00
CA ALA A 238 13.92 -4.58 12.10
C ALA A 238 12.53 -5.23 11.96
N ALA A 239 12.45 -6.55 11.82
CA ALA A 239 11.18 -7.27 11.77
C ALA A 239 10.36 -7.13 13.07
N GLU A 240 11.02 -7.21 14.22
CA GLU A 240 10.43 -6.98 15.55
C GLU A 240 9.87 -5.57 15.69
N TYR A 241 10.60 -4.56 15.16
CA TYR A 241 10.12 -3.18 15.16
C TYR A 241 8.85 -3.01 14.31
N MET A 242 8.80 -3.65 13.13
CA MET A 242 7.59 -3.66 12.31
C MET A 242 6.40 -4.29 13.04
N ASP A 243 6.61 -5.38 13.78
CA ASP A 243 5.54 -6.01 14.59
C ASP A 243 4.97 -5.05 15.63
N GLN A 244 5.85 -4.31 16.33
CA GLN A 244 5.42 -3.32 17.32
C GLN A 244 4.55 -2.22 16.67
N ILE A 245 4.94 -1.72 15.50
CA ILE A 245 4.15 -0.73 14.75
C ILE A 245 2.76 -1.30 14.40
N LEU A 246 2.72 -2.53 13.88
CA LEU A 246 1.48 -3.19 13.47
C LEU A 246 0.55 -3.43 14.66
N ASP A 247 1.09 -3.79 15.83
CA ASP A 247 0.30 -3.99 17.04
C ASP A 247 -0.32 -2.69 17.56
N VAL A 248 0.44 -1.59 17.54
CA VAL A 248 -0.11 -0.26 17.87
C VAL A 248 -1.19 0.15 16.86
N GLN A 249 -0.99 -0.11 15.56
CA GLN A 249 -1.97 0.19 14.52
C GLN A 249 -3.28 -0.58 14.71
N LYS A 250 -3.24 -1.83 15.17
CA LYS A 250 -4.45 -2.61 15.51
C LYS A 250 -5.26 -1.91 16.58
N VAL A 251 -4.62 -1.43 17.66
CA VAL A 251 -5.29 -0.70 18.75
C VAL A 251 -5.94 0.59 18.24
N GLY A 252 -5.22 1.36 17.42
CA GLY A 252 -5.76 2.59 16.82
C GLY A 252 -6.92 2.33 15.85
N SER A 253 -6.86 1.22 15.09
CA SER A 253 -7.88 0.87 14.09
C SER A 253 -9.16 0.28 14.69
N ILE A 254 -9.09 -0.37 15.86
CA ILE A 254 -10.28 -0.89 16.56
C ILE A 254 -11.26 0.25 16.89
N ARG A 255 -10.77 1.43 17.33
CA ARG A 255 -11.67 2.54 17.65
C ARG A 255 -12.40 3.12 16.43
N ARG A 256 -11.78 3.10 15.23
CA ARG A 256 -12.45 3.50 13.98
C ARG A 256 -13.64 2.59 13.64
N ARG A 257 -13.49 1.27 13.79
CA ARG A 257 -14.56 0.30 13.49
C ARG A 257 -15.74 0.41 14.45
N VAL A 258 -15.49 0.71 15.73
CA VAL A 258 -16.55 0.83 16.75
C VAL A 258 -17.43 2.08 16.53
N HIS A 259 -16.89 3.15 15.92
CA HIS A 259 -17.62 4.42 15.74
C HIS A 259 -18.15 4.66 14.33
N GLY A 260 -18.15 3.66 13.44
CA GLY A 260 -18.96 3.69 12.21
C GLY A 260 -18.68 4.84 11.22
N ILE A 261 -17.47 5.42 11.21
CA ILE A 261 -17.09 6.38 10.17
C ILE A 261 -16.68 5.59 8.92
N SER A 262 -17.68 5.15 8.16
CA SER A 262 -17.52 4.82 6.74
C SER A 262 -17.36 6.14 6.00
N LEU A 263 -16.12 6.48 5.61
CA LEU A 263 -15.92 7.49 4.58
C LEU A 263 -16.35 6.85 3.26
N SER A 264 -17.56 7.18 2.83
CA SER A 264 -18.02 7.02 1.44
C SER A 264 -17.19 7.88 0.49
#